data_AF-A0A1A2RS18-F1
#
_entry.id   AF-A0A1A2RS18-F1
#
_cell.length_a   1.000
_cell.length_b   1.000
_cell.length_c   1.000
_cell.angle_alpha   90.00
_cell.angle_beta   90.00
_cell.angle_gamma   90.00
#
_symmetry.space_group_name_H-M   'P 1'
#
loop_
_entity.id
_entity.type
_entity.pdbx_description
1 polymer ?
#
loop_
_entity_poly.entity_id
_entity_poly.type
_entity_poly.pdbx_seq_one_letter_code
_entity_poly.pdbx_strand_id
1 'polypeptide(L)'
;MTGDVDEATNARFRAELRKQLGFLGRTAKLFDEGHEDEGVRLAAVMRVLFHDTFHPKTGKPNSISLLTHLGMREGCTMLATPPTQLADWRDFLAVKIDLNSATPSSLLPRLDLQLIEIPFSTWWDSDSVRAKASVSRRRLITNAANKDGGAHVDRKLERFYEELMHANWSLGITGNLTYDGPPPFEQGVTQYPRNAHLALLRQFAYEVLATAERFGWS
;
A
#
# COMPACT_ATOMS: atom_id res chain seq x y z
N MET A 1 -20.38 -25.17 27.12
CA MET A 1 -20.65 -23.73 27.02
C MET A 1 -19.46 -22.91 26.50
N THR A 2 -18.21 -23.37 26.60
CA THR A 2 -17.04 -22.65 26.06
C THR A 2 -16.81 -22.87 24.56
N GLY A 3 -17.24 -24.01 24.00
CA GLY A 3 -17.11 -24.32 22.56
C GLY A 3 -17.99 -23.44 21.65
N ASP A 4 -19.26 -23.25 22.01
CA ASP A 4 -20.20 -22.47 21.18
C ASP A 4 -19.84 -20.98 21.09
N VAL A 5 -19.24 -20.44 22.17
CA VAL A 5 -18.78 -19.05 22.24
C VAL A 5 -17.54 -18.83 21.36
N ASP A 6 -16.64 -19.81 21.29
CA ASP A 6 -15.44 -19.76 20.45
C ASP A 6 -15.80 -19.87 18.96
N GLU A 7 -16.75 -20.76 18.62
CA GLU A 7 -17.24 -20.92 17.24
C GLU A 7 -17.98 -19.67 16.73
N ALA A 8 -18.88 -19.11 17.54
CA ALA A 8 -19.57 -17.86 17.19
C ALA A 8 -18.60 -16.67 17.04
N THR A 9 -17.57 -16.61 17.88
CA THR A 9 -16.53 -15.57 17.81
C THR A 9 -15.69 -15.71 16.54
N ASN A 10 -15.30 -16.94 16.18
CA ASN A 10 -14.59 -17.24 14.94
C ASN A 10 -15.42 -16.86 13.71
N ALA A 11 -16.72 -17.23 13.70
CA ALA A 11 -17.64 -16.88 12.63
C ALA A 11 -17.77 -15.35 12.45
N ARG A 12 -17.83 -14.59 13.55
CA ARG A 12 -17.82 -13.11 13.51
C ARG A 12 -16.53 -12.58 12.89
N PHE A 13 -15.36 -13.08 13.30
CA PHE A 13 -14.08 -12.62 12.72
C PHE A 13 -13.95 -12.96 11.23
N ARG A 14 -14.47 -14.09 10.78
CA ARG A 14 -14.54 -14.43 9.34
C ARG A 14 -15.49 -13.51 8.57
N ALA A 15 -16.61 -13.14 9.17
CA ALA A 15 -17.51 -12.14 8.59
C ALA A 15 -16.82 -10.77 8.48
N GLU A 16 -16.05 -10.38 9.50
CA GLU A 16 -15.27 -9.15 9.48
C GLU A 16 -14.16 -9.18 8.42
N LEU A 17 -13.43 -10.30 8.29
CA LEU A 17 -12.42 -10.48 7.24
C LEU A 17 -13.03 -10.28 5.85
N ARG A 18 -14.16 -10.94 5.54
CA ARG A 18 -14.88 -10.76 4.27
C ARG A 18 -15.29 -9.31 4.05
N LYS A 19 -15.76 -8.63 5.09
CA LYS A 19 -16.16 -7.22 5.00
C LYS A 19 -14.95 -6.31 4.71
N GLN A 20 -13.83 -6.52 5.39
CA GLN A 20 -12.60 -5.74 5.18
C GLN A 20 -12.01 -5.98 3.79
N LEU A 21 -11.99 -7.22 3.28
CA LEU A 21 -11.60 -7.51 1.90
C LEU A 21 -12.54 -6.84 0.89
N GLY A 22 -13.85 -6.81 1.18
CA GLY A 22 -14.82 -6.07 0.39
C GLY A 22 -14.60 -4.56 0.38
N PHE A 23 -14.24 -3.96 1.51
CA PHE A 23 -13.83 -2.54 1.56
C PHE A 23 -12.56 -2.32 0.74
N LEU A 24 -11.54 -3.17 0.92
CA LEU A 24 -10.27 -3.06 0.20
C LEU A 24 -10.48 -3.09 -1.32
N GLY A 25 -11.31 -4.01 -1.83
CA GLY A 25 -11.62 -4.11 -3.26
C GLY A 25 -12.37 -2.90 -3.81
N ARG A 26 -13.35 -2.35 -3.08
CA ARG A 26 -14.06 -1.14 -3.52
C ARG A 26 -13.18 0.10 -3.50
N THR A 27 -12.39 0.27 -2.46
CA THR A 27 -11.42 1.36 -2.35
C THR A 27 -10.35 1.26 -3.43
N ALA A 28 -9.89 0.05 -3.76
CA ALA A 28 -8.95 -0.16 -4.87
C ALA A 28 -9.55 0.26 -6.21
N LYS A 29 -10.82 -0.06 -6.46
CA LYS A 29 -11.53 0.38 -7.67
C LYS A 29 -11.64 1.90 -7.77
N LEU A 30 -12.02 2.58 -6.68
CA LEU A 30 -12.10 4.05 -6.67
C LEU A 30 -10.73 4.70 -6.93
N PHE A 31 -9.66 4.14 -6.36
CA PHE A 31 -8.30 4.57 -6.67
C PHE A 31 -8.00 4.45 -8.17
N ASP A 32 -8.33 3.31 -8.78
CA ASP A 32 -8.09 3.05 -10.20
C ASP A 32 -8.95 3.96 -11.12
N GLU A 33 -10.08 4.49 -10.61
CA GLU A 33 -10.93 5.50 -11.26
C GLU A 33 -10.38 6.94 -11.14
N GLY A 34 -9.24 7.13 -10.47
CA GLY A 34 -8.55 8.42 -10.33
C GLY A 34 -8.71 9.09 -8.96
N HIS A 35 -9.41 8.46 -8.01
CA HIS A 35 -9.50 8.93 -6.62
C HIS A 35 -8.25 8.50 -5.83
N GLU A 36 -7.08 9.04 -6.17
CA GLU A 36 -5.78 8.62 -5.60
C GLU A 36 -5.73 8.68 -4.07
N ASP A 37 -6.45 9.61 -3.45
CA ASP A 37 -6.54 9.79 -2.00
C ASP A 37 -7.16 8.56 -1.29
N GLU A 38 -7.90 7.71 -1.99
CA GLU A 38 -8.34 6.41 -1.47
C GLU A 38 -7.16 5.50 -1.07
N GLY A 39 -5.94 5.80 -1.52
CA GLY A 39 -4.72 5.10 -1.10
C GLY A 39 -4.52 5.06 0.42
N VAL A 40 -4.86 6.13 1.15
CA VAL A 40 -4.75 6.12 2.63
C VAL A 40 -5.86 5.27 3.28
N ARG A 41 -7.03 5.13 2.63
CA ARG A 41 -8.07 4.20 3.08
C ARG A 41 -7.67 2.75 2.84
N LEU A 42 -6.96 2.43 1.75
CA LEU A 42 -6.36 1.10 1.54
C LEU A 42 -5.44 0.74 2.71
N ALA A 43 -4.60 1.69 3.16
CA ALA A 43 -3.73 1.48 4.31
C ALA A 43 -4.51 1.23 5.61
N ALA A 44 -5.58 1.98 5.86
CA ALA A 44 -6.42 1.79 7.04
C ALA A 44 -7.03 0.39 7.09
N VAL A 45 -7.54 -0.11 5.95
CA VAL A 45 -8.09 -1.47 5.85
C VAL A 45 -6.99 -2.52 6.05
N MET A 46 -5.84 -2.39 5.38
CA MET A 46 -4.71 -3.33 5.55
C MET A 46 -4.16 -3.33 6.99
N ARG A 47 -4.17 -2.18 7.68
CA ARG A 47 -3.80 -2.12 9.10
C ARG A 47 -4.73 -3.00 9.95
N VAL A 48 -6.04 -2.97 9.74
CA VAL A 48 -7.01 -3.83 10.45
C VAL A 48 -6.74 -5.31 10.18
N LEU A 49 -6.37 -5.65 8.94
CA LEU A 49 -6.07 -7.02 8.55
C LEU A 49 -4.80 -7.56 9.21
N PHE A 50 -3.75 -6.76 9.34
CA PHE A 50 -2.38 -7.27 9.59
C PHE A 50 -1.63 -6.68 10.79
N HIS A 51 -2.05 -5.53 11.31
CA HIS A 51 -1.24 -4.81 12.30
C HIS A 51 -1.74 -5.01 13.73
N ASP A 52 -0.93 -5.71 14.51
CA ASP A 52 -1.07 -5.76 15.97
C ASP A 52 -0.37 -4.56 16.61
N THR A 53 -0.98 -3.99 17.64
CA THR A 53 -0.40 -2.93 18.47
C THR A 53 -0.36 -3.39 19.93
N PHE A 54 0.73 -3.05 20.59
CA PHE A 54 0.99 -3.43 21.98
C PHE A 54 1.31 -2.18 22.79
N HIS A 55 0.85 -2.16 24.04
CA HIS A 55 1.15 -1.08 24.95
C HIS A 55 2.66 -1.10 25.28
N PRO A 56 3.38 0.03 25.10
CA PRO A 56 4.84 0.04 25.10
C PRO A 56 5.47 -0.33 26.45
N LYS A 57 4.76 -0.08 27.56
CA LYS A 57 5.29 -0.38 28.90
C LYS A 57 4.91 -1.75 29.43
N THR A 58 3.76 -2.28 29.01
CA THR A 58 3.18 -3.49 29.61
C THR A 58 3.22 -4.69 28.67
N GLY A 59 3.51 -4.46 27.38
CA GLY A 59 3.45 -5.49 26.35
C GLY A 59 2.04 -6.03 26.08
N LYS A 60 1.01 -5.49 26.74
CA LYS A 60 -0.37 -5.95 26.56
C LYS A 60 -0.90 -5.53 25.19
N PRO A 61 -1.67 -6.38 24.49
CA PRO A 61 -2.37 -6.00 23.28
C PRO A 61 -3.28 -4.79 23.47
N ASN A 62 -3.18 -3.81 22.56
CA ASN A 62 -4.12 -2.69 22.46
C ASN A 62 -5.12 -2.89 21.32
N SER A 63 -4.64 -3.35 20.17
CA SER A 63 -5.44 -3.69 18.98
C SER A 63 -4.78 -4.89 18.34
N ILE A 64 -5.55 -5.95 18.11
CA ILE A 64 -5.10 -7.16 17.44
C ILE A 64 -5.77 -7.24 16.07
N SER A 65 -4.98 -7.63 15.07
CA SER A 65 -5.39 -7.76 13.69
C SER A 65 -6.31 -8.95 13.47
N LEU A 66 -7.10 -8.90 12.39
CA LEU A 66 -8.01 -9.98 12.06
C LEU A 66 -7.29 -11.30 11.77
N LEU A 67 -6.13 -11.26 11.11
CA LEU A 67 -5.36 -12.48 10.86
C LEU A 67 -4.83 -13.12 12.15
N THR A 68 -4.42 -12.31 13.14
CA THR A 68 -4.03 -12.85 14.45
C THR A 68 -5.23 -13.46 15.16
N HIS A 69 -6.39 -12.78 15.18
CA HIS A 69 -7.61 -13.31 15.80
C HIS A 69 -8.10 -14.62 15.17
N LEU A 70 -7.89 -14.80 13.87
CA LEU A 70 -8.25 -16.02 13.14
C LEU A 70 -7.18 -17.12 13.23
N GLY A 71 -6.06 -16.87 13.92
CA GLY A 71 -4.92 -17.80 13.94
C GLY A 71 -4.27 -18.02 12.57
N MET A 72 -4.56 -17.15 11.60
CA MET A 72 -4.07 -17.28 10.23
C MET A 72 -2.68 -16.68 10.04
N ARG A 73 -2.26 -15.77 10.93
CA ARG A 73 -1.03 -15.00 10.76
C ARG A 73 0.23 -15.86 10.71
N GLU A 74 0.32 -16.85 11.59
CA GLU A 74 1.43 -17.81 11.60
C GLU A 74 1.30 -18.80 10.45
N GLY A 75 2.36 -18.96 9.65
CA GLY A 75 2.31 -19.83 8.46
C GLY A 75 1.52 -19.27 7.28
N CYS A 76 1.00 -18.03 7.36
CA CYS A 76 0.36 -17.36 6.24
C CYS A 76 1.33 -17.22 5.06
N THR A 77 0.92 -17.69 3.88
CA THR A 77 1.57 -17.37 2.62
C THR A 77 0.91 -16.12 2.02
N MET A 78 1.73 -15.21 1.51
CA MET A 78 1.31 -14.00 0.80
C MET A 78 1.78 -14.09 -0.66
N LEU A 79 0.96 -13.61 -1.57
CA LEU A 79 1.41 -13.22 -2.91
C LEU A 79 2.11 -11.87 -2.83
N ALA A 80 3.22 -11.73 -3.55
CA ALA A 80 4.06 -10.54 -3.52
C ALA A 80 4.60 -10.20 -4.90
N THR A 81 4.83 -8.90 -5.11
CA THR A 81 5.56 -8.37 -6.25
C THR A 81 6.96 -8.99 -6.31
N PRO A 82 7.33 -9.68 -7.41
CA PRO A 82 8.66 -10.28 -7.54
C PRO A 82 9.74 -9.21 -7.67
N PRO A 83 10.92 -9.39 -7.05
CA PRO A 83 12.02 -8.46 -7.24
C PRO A 83 12.61 -8.60 -8.64
N THR A 84 12.95 -7.47 -9.28
CA THR A 84 13.79 -7.48 -10.48
C THR A 84 15.27 -7.49 -10.10
N GLN A 85 16.18 -7.46 -11.09
CA GLN A 85 17.62 -7.32 -10.84
C GLN A 85 17.98 -6.03 -10.06
N LEU A 86 17.14 -4.99 -10.17
CA LEU A 86 17.35 -3.72 -9.50
C LEU A 86 16.91 -3.76 -8.04
N ALA A 87 15.94 -4.63 -7.73
CA ALA A 87 15.38 -4.83 -6.39
C ALA A 87 14.97 -3.50 -5.73
N ASP A 88 14.14 -2.73 -6.44
CA ASP A 88 13.76 -1.38 -6.04
C ASP A 88 12.32 -1.00 -6.40
N TRP A 89 11.96 0.27 -6.22
CA TRP A 89 10.61 0.79 -6.46
C TRP A 89 10.03 0.43 -7.84
N ARG A 90 10.87 0.17 -8.86
CA ARG A 90 10.45 -0.22 -10.22
C ARG A 90 9.87 -1.63 -10.29
N ASP A 91 10.13 -2.43 -9.27
CA ASP A 91 9.46 -3.72 -9.10
C ASP A 91 7.96 -3.50 -8.89
N PHE A 92 7.59 -2.43 -8.18
CA PHE A 92 6.23 -2.13 -7.75
C PHE A 92 5.48 -1.16 -8.66
N LEU A 93 6.19 -0.19 -9.24
CA LEU A 93 5.59 0.94 -9.93
C LEU A 93 6.06 1.05 -11.38
N ALA A 94 5.14 1.35 -12.28
CA ALA A 94 5.41 1.78 -13.64
C ALA A 94 5.41 3.31 -13.71
N VAL A 95 6.21 3.86 -14.63
CA VAL A 95 6.17 5.29 -14.95
C VAL A 95 5.24 5.49 -16.13
N LYS A 96 4.20 6.32 -15.95
CA LYS A 96 3.40 6.86 -17.06
C LYS A 96 3.94 8.25 -17.41
N ILE A 97 4.13 8.49 -18.70
CA ILE A 97 4.51 9.80 -19.24
C ILE A 97 3.37 10.28 -20.14
N ASP A 98 2.89 11.49 -19.89
CA ASP A 98 1.86 12.15 -20.70
C ASP A 98 2.22 13.62 -20.87
N LEU A 99 2.95 13.93 -21.93
CA LEU A 99 3.45 15.29 -22.17
C LEU A 99 2.34 16.29 -22.50
N ASN A 100 1.09 15.84 -22.70
CA ASN A 100 -0.06 16.72 -22.91
C ASN A 100 -0.82 17.03 -21.61
N SER A 101 -0.38 16.49 -20.47
CA SER A 101 -1.00 16.68 -19.16
C SER A 101 -0.28 17.75 -18.34
N ALA A 102 -1.02 18.40 -17.43
CA ALA A 102 -0.43 19.28 -16.40
C ALA A 102 0.49 18.52 -15.43
N THR A 103 0.34 17.21 -15.33
CA THR A 103 1.24 16.31 -14.60
C THR A 103 1.90 15.36 -15.59
N PRO A 104 3.05 15.72 -16.18
CA PRO A 104 3.61 15.00 -17.32
C PRO A 104 4.20 13.64 -16.99
N SER A 105 4.37 13.34 -15.70
CA SER A 105 4.73 12.01 -15.22
C SER A 105 3.89 11.62 -14.01
N SER A 106 3.52 10.34 -13.94
CA SER A 106 2.89 9.73 -12.76
C SER A 106 3.45 8.32 -12.53
N LEU A 107 3.30 7.84 -11.29
CA LEU A 107 3.69 6.49 -10.90
C LEU A 107 2.44 5.66 -10.69
N LEU A 108 2.35 4.55 -11.41
CA LEU A 108 1.20 3.65 -11.38
C LEU A 108 1.56 2.32 -10.74
N PRO A 109 0.67 1.69 -9.96
CA PRO A 109 0.87 0.34 -9.48
C PRO A 109 0.95 -0.64 -10.67
N ARG A 110 1.79 -1.67 -10.56
CA ARG A 110 1.93 -2.74 -11.55
C ARG A 110 0.98 -3.90 -11.24
N LEU A 111 -0.28 -3.71 -11.60
CA LEU A 111 -1.39 -4.64 -11.34
C LEU A 111 -1.45 -5.83 -12.31
N ASP A 112 -0.50 -5.93 -13.23
CA ASP A 112 -0.37 -6.94 -14.29
C ASP A 112 0.70 -8.01 -13.97
N LEU A 113 1.36 -7.89 -12.81
CA LEU A 113 2.48 -8.76 -12.45
C LEU A 113 2.02 -10.18 -12.11
N GLN A 114 2.85 -11.15 -12.55
CA GLN A 114 2.82 -12.49 -11.99
C GLN A 114 3.46 -12.46 -10.60
N LEU A 115 2.61 -12.53 -9.57
CA LEU A 115 3.05 -12.50 -8.18
C LEU A 115 3.70 -13.82 -7.76
N ILE A 116 4.63 -13.74 -6.80
CA ILE A 116 5.30 -14.89 -6.19
C ILE A 116 4.80 -15.13 -4.78
N GLU A 117 4.89 -16.37 -4.32
CA GLU A 117 4.54 -16.74 -2.94
C GLU A 117 5.72 -16.52 -2.00
N ILE A 118 5.47 -15.82 -0.89
CA ILE A 118 6.44 -15.62 0.19
C ILE A 118 5.75 -15.75 1.57
N PRO A 119 6.49 -16.05 2.64
CA PRO A 119 5.94 -16.01 3.99
C PRO A 119 5.42 -14.61 4.35
N PHE A 120 4.33 -14.54 5.13
CA PHE A 120 3.75 -13.28 5.59
C PHE A 120 4.76 -12.39 6.33
N SER A 121 5.62 -12.97 7.17
CA SER A 121 6.68 -12.21 7.86
C SER A 121 7.61 -11.52 6.87
N THR A 122 8.00 -12.20 5.79
CA THR A 122 8.80 -11.62 4.71
C THR A 122 8.02 -10.51 3.98
N TRP A 123 6.75 -10.75 3.63
CA TRP A 123 5.91 -9.76 2.95
C TRP A 123 5.74 -8.47 3.78
N TRP A 124 5.47 -8.65 5.08
CA TRP A 124 5.13 -7.58 6.00
C TRP A 124 6.35 -6.79 6.47
N ASP A 125 7.42 -7.49 6.86
CA ASP A 125 8.53 -6.91 7.63
C ASP A 125 9.79 -6.65 6.81
N SER A 126 9.96 -7.25 5.63
CA SER A 126 11.14 -6.99 4.81
C SER A 126 11.14 -5.58 4.24
N ASP A 127 12.31 -4.94 4.20
CA ASP A 127 12.49 -3.62 3.58
C ASP A 127 12.60 -3.74 2.04
N SER A 128 11.58 -4.31 1.41
CA SER A 128 11.57 -4.63 -0.02
C SER A 128 11.33 -3.41 -0.92
N VAL A 129 10.74 -2.33 -0.41
CA VAL A 129 10.51 -1.12 -1.21
C VAL A 129 11.73 -0.22 -1.08
N ARG A 130 12.58 -0.22 -2.10
CA ARG A 130 13.79 0.60 -2.12
C ARG A 130 13.63 1.80 -3.05
N ALA A 131 13.70 3.00 -2.48
CA ALA A 131 13.82 4.26 -3.19
C ALA A 131 15.08 4.99 -2.71
N LYS A 132 14.95 6.20 -2.14
CA LYS A 132 16.04 6.82 -1.36
C LYS A 132 16.29 6.08 -0.04
N ALA A 133 15.24 5.55 0.56
CA ALA A 133 15.28 4.68 1.71
C ALA A 133 14.67 3.33 1.35
N SER A 134 15.13 2.27 2.03
CA SER A 134 14.45 0.98 2.03
C SER A 134 13.37 1.00 3.10
N VAL A 135 12.17 0.54 2.77
CA VAL A 135 11.04 0.50 3.69
C VAL A 135 10.20 -0.76 3.51
N SER A 136 9.73 -1.29 4.63
CA SER A 136 8.76 -2.38 4.67
C SER A 136 7.33 -1.94 4.39
N ARG A 137 6.53 -2.87 3.85
CA ARG A 137 5.08 -2.68 3.67
C ARG A 137 4.42 -2.28 4.99
N ARG A 138 4.77 -2.96 6.09
CA ARG A 138 4.32 -2.63 7.44
C ARG A 138 4.52 -1.16 7.76
N ARG A 139 5.73 -0.62 7.55
CA ARG A 139 6.05 0.76 7.95
C ARG A 139 5.35 1.78 7.05
N LEU A 140 5.20 1.50 5.75
CA LEU A 140 4.44 2.36 4.84
C LEU A 140 2.95 2.37 5.16
N ILE A 141 2.34 1.18 5.34
CA ILE A 141 0.93 1.01 5.69
C ILE A 141 0.61 1.68 7.02
N THR A 142 1.43 1.47 8.05
CA THR A 142 1.19 2.05 9.38
C THR A 142 1.42 3.56 9.42
N ASN A 143 2.34 4.12 8.64
CA ASN A 143 2.48 5.57 8.53
C ASN A 143 1.26 6.19 7.84
N ALA A 144 0.81 5.65 6.71
CA ALA A 144 -0.38 6.15 6.03
C ALA A 144 -1.63 6.05 6.92
N ALA A 145 -1.86 4.90 7.54
CA ALA A 145 -3.02 4.68 8.39
C ALA A 145 -3.00 5.55 9.65
N ASN A 146 -1.87 5.62 10.36
CA ASN A 146 -1.83 6.25 11.68
C ASN A 146 -1.41 7.72 11.66
N LYS A 147 -0.93 8.27 10.53
CA LYS A 147 -0.32 9.61 10.52
C LYS A 147 -0.78 10.49 9.36
N ASP A 148 -1.20 9.92 8.24
CA ASP A 148 -1.50 10.67 7.02
C ASP A 148 -2.95 10.49 6.55
N GLY A 149 -3.89 10.49 7.49
CA GLY A 149 -5.32 10.60 7.16
C GLY A 149 -6.06 9.29 6.91
N GLY A 150 -5.42 8.12 7.04
CA GLY A 150 -6.15 6.85 7.00
C GLY A 150 -7.06 6.63 8.22
N ALA A 151 -6.58 6.97 9.41
CA ALA A 151 -7.32 6.95 10.67
C ALA A 151 -7.00 8.15 11.57
N HIS A 152 -5.77 8.67 11.49
CA HIS A 152 -5.32 9.85 12.22
C HIS A 152 -4.45 10.72 11.31
N VAL A 153 -4.36 12.01 11.63
CA VAL A 153 -3.48 12.98 10.96
C VAL A 153 -2.52 13.55 11.99
N ASP A 154 -1.23 13.28 11.80
CA ASP A 154 -0.16 13.81 12.65
C ASP A 154 0.38 15.12 12.07
N ARG A 155 0.88 15.99 12.95
CA ARG A 155 1.51 17.26 12.53
C ARG A 155 2.80 17.05 11.70
N LYS A 156 3.46 15.91 11.87
CA LYS A 156 4.75 15.62 11.24
C LYS A 156 4.78 14.19 10.75
N LEU A 157 5.08 14.03 9.46
CA LEU A 157 5.29 12.73 8.84
C LEU A 157 6.74 12.28 9.00
N GLU A 158 6.97 10.98 8.84
CA GLU A 158 8.34 10.45 8.83
C GLU A 158 9.03 10.81 7.50
N ARG A 159 10.33 11.13 7.57
CA ARG A 159 11.10 11.58 6.40
C ARG A 159 11.02 10.63 5.20
N PHE A 160 11.13 9.32 5.43
CA PHE A 160 11.05 8.34 4.33
C PHE A 160 9.68 8.40 3.62
N TYR A 161 8.63 8.72 4.37
CA TYR A 161 7.26 8.79 3.87
C TYR A 161 7.13 10.03 2.98
N GLU A 162 7.56 11.20 3.46
CA GLU A 162 7.63 12.44 2.68
C GLU A 162 8.46 12.26 1.39
N GLU A 163 9.58 11.54 1.46
CA GLU A 163 10.41 11.21 0.29
C GLU A 163 9.64 10.38 -0.75
N LEU A 164 8.80 9.44 -0.33
CA LEU A 164 7.91 8.69 -1.23
C LEU A 164 6.75 9.54 -1.74
N MET A 165 6.24 10.50 -0.97
CA MET A 165 5.22 11.46 -1.44
C MET A 165 5.74 12.32 -2.58
N HIS A 166 6.96 12.83 -2.46
CA HIS A 166 7.54 13.76 -3.43
C HIS A 166 8.16 13.09 -4.65
N ALA A 167 8.50 11.80 -4.55
CA ALA A 167 8.99 10.95 -5.65
C ALA A 167 10.11 11.56 -6.54
N ASN A 168 10.89 12.50 -6.01
CA ASN A 168 11.97 13.18 -6.74
C ASN A 168 13.21 12.29 -7.01
N TRP A 169 13.14 11.02 -6.60
CA TRP A 169 14.08 9.95 -6.89
C TRP A 169 13.69 9.10 -8.12
N SER A 170 12.51 9.36 -8.68
CA SER A 170 11.99 8.69 -9.87
C SER A 170 12.33 9.48 -11.15
N LEU A 171 11.58 9.24 -12.23
CA LEU A 171 11.78 9.92 -13.50
C LEU A 171 11.16 11.33 -13.49
N GLY A 172 12.02 12.35 -13.52
CA GLY A 172 11.62 13.74 -13.75
C GLY A 172 11.57 14.07 -15.25
N ILE A 173 10.59 14.85 -15.66
CA ILE A 173 10.47 15.42 -17.02
C ILE A 173 10.97 16.86 -16.96
N THR A 174 11.94 17.19 -17.81
CA THR A 174 12.49 18.55 -17.91
C THR A 174 12.86 18.86 -19.36
N GLY A 175 12.83 20.14 -19.71
CA GLY A 175 13.17 20.61 -21.05
C GLY A 175 12.39 21.85 -21.47
N ASN A 176 12.69 22.31 -22.68
CA ASN A 176 11.94 23.32 -23.40
C ASN A 176 11.20 22.62 -24.54
N LEU A 177 10.17 21.84 -24.18
CA LEU A 177 9.38 21.12 -25.16
C LEU A 177 8.53 22.10 -25.96
N THR A 178 8.40 21.85 -27.26
CA THR A 178 7.60 22.68 -28.16
C THR A 178 6.19 22.11 -28.24
N TYR A 179 5.19 22.99 -28.15
CA TYR A 179 3.77 22.65 -28.24
C TYR A 179 3.09 23.53 -29.29
N ASP A 180 2.08 22.98 -29.94
CA ASP A 180 1.13 23.74 -30.73
C ASP A 180 0.14 24.44 -29.78
N GLY A 181 0.58 25.56 -29.21
CA GLY A 181 -0.16 26.32 -28.20
C GLY A 181 0.60 26.49 -26.88
N PRO A 182 -0.06 26.94 -25.81
CA PRO A 182 0.58 27.08 -24.51
C PRO A 182 1.00 25.69 -23.98
N PRO A 183 2.18 25.57 -23.35
CA PRO A 183 2.60 24.31 -22.77
C PRO A 183 1.67 23.89 -21.62
N PRO A 184 1.34 22.59 -21.50
CA PRO A 184 0.40 22.10 -20.48
C PRO A 184 1.00 22.08 -19.07
N PHE A 185 2.33 22.17 -18.95
CA PHE A 185 3.06 22.26 -17.69
C PHE A 185 4.25 23.23 -17.81
N GLU A 186 4.76 23.66 -16.66
CA GLU A 186 5.87 24.60 -16.58
C GLU A 186 7.14 24.06 -17.25
N GLN A 187 7.67 24.82 -18.21
CA GLN A 187 8.90 24.50 -18.93
C GLN A 187 10.14 25.01 -18.17
N GLY A 188 11.30 24.40 -18.40
CA GLY A 188 12.56 24.81 -17.75
C GLY A 188 12.67 24.43 -16.26
N VAL A 189 11.64 23.80 -15.67
CA VAL A 189 11.65 23.25 -14.32
C VAL A 189 11.37 21.75 -14.39
N THR A 190 12.12 20.96 -13.63
CA THR A 190 11.93 19.50 -13.59
C THR A 190 10.63 19.14 -12.88
N GLN A 191 9.71 18.52 -13.63
CA GLN A 191 8.45 17.98 -13.14
C GLN A 191 8.65 16.55 -12.67
N TYR A 192 8.43 16.30 -11.38
CA TYR A 192 8.45 14.95 -10.81
C TYR A 192 7.03 14.44 -10.58
N PRO A 193 6.81 13.11 -10.63
CA PRO A 193 5.54 12.55 -10.19
C PRO A 193 5.37 12.82 -8.69
N ARG A 194 4.14 12.67 -8.22
CA ARG A 194 3.80 12.78 -6.80
C ARG A 194 3.08 11.51 -6.36
N ASN A 195 2.84 11.41 -5.06
CA ASN A 195 1.98 10.38 -4.48
C ASN A 195 2.44 8.92 -4.70
N ALA A 196 3.74 8.67 -4.86
CA ALA A 196 4.24 7.31 -5.07
C ALA A 196 3.87 6.37 -3.92
N HIS A 197 3.83 6.90 -2.69
CA HIS A 197 3.34 6.17 -1.51
C HIS A 197 1.91 5.64 -1.69
N LEU A 198 0.99 6.39 -2.33
CA LEU A 198 -0.40 5.93 -2.56
C LEU A 198 -0.43 4.84 -3.64
N ALA A 199 0.34 5.00 -4.71
CA ALA A 199 0.50 3.96 -5.72
C ALA A 199 1.09 2.66 -5.14
N LEU A 200 2.06 2.76 -4.22
CA LEU A 200 2.60 1.60 -3.49
C LEU A 200 1.53 0.93 -2.61
N LEU A 201 0.71 1.71 -1.89
CA LEU A 201 -0.40 1.17 -1.10
C LEU A 201 -1.42 0.45 -1.99
N ARG A 202 -1.67 0.96 -3.19
CA ARG A 202 -2.50 0.30 -4.20
C ARG A 202 -1.88 -1.00 -4.70
N GLN A 203 -0.57 -1.06 -4.91
CA GLN A 203 0.15 -2.28 -5.25
C GLN A 203 0.05 -3.32 -4.12
N PHE A 204 0.18 -2.92 -2.84
CA PHE A 204 0.05 -3.85 -1.73
C PHE A 204 -1.39 -4.34 -1.56
N ALA A 205 -2.38 -3.50 -1.82
CA ALA A 205 -3.78 -3.92 -1.84
C ALA A 205 -4.03 -4.98 -2.93
N TYR A 206 -3.40 -4.85 -4.11
CA TYR A 206 -3.45 -5.88 -5.14
C TYR A 206 -2.89 -7.21 -4.67
N GLU A 207 -1.70 -7.19 -4.06
CA GLU A 207 -1.08 -8.38 -3.46
C GLU A 207 -2.00 -9.07 -2.43
N VAL A 208 -2.65 -8.28 -1.56
CA VAL A 208 -3.58 -8.79 -0.54
C VAL A 208 -4.84 -9.39 -1.16
N LEU A 209 -5.47 -8.70 -2.11
CA LEU A 209 -6.68 -9.18 -2.78
C LEU A 209 -6.41 -10.46 -3.57
N ALA A 210 -5.28 -10.52 -4.30
CA ALA A 210 -4.86 -11.71 -5.03
C ALA A 210 -4.53 -12.88 -4.07
N THR A 211 -3.92 -12.58 -2.91
CA THR A 211 -3.69 -13.60 -1.86
C THR A 211 -5.01 -14.16 -1.35
N ALA A 212 -5.96 -13.28 -1.02
CA ALA A 212 -7.26 -13.67 -0.49
C ALA A 212 -8.05 -14.53 -1.48
N GLU A 213 -8.02 -14.19 -2.77
CA GLU A 213 -8.63 -14.97 -3.84
C GLU A 213 -7.93 -16.33 -4.00
N ARG A 214 -6.60 -16.35 -4.13
CA ARG A 214 -5.84 -17.59 -4.36
C ARG A 214 -5.97 -18.61 -3.24
N PHE A 215 -5.99 -18.14 -1.99
CA PHE A 215 -6.00 -19.01 -0.81
C PHE A 215 -7.37 -19.09 -0.12
N GLY A 216 -8.43 -18.54 -0.74
CA GLY A 216 -9.80 -18.67 -0.24
C GLY A 216 -10.02 -18.05 1.15
N TRP A 217 -9.56 -16.81 1.36
CA TRP A 217 -9.79 -16.10 2.62
C TRP A 217 -11.25 -15.63 2.80
N SER A 218 -12.04 -15.66 1.72
CA SER A 218 -13.44 -15.27 1.65
C SER A 218 -14.39 -16.46 1.66
#